data_AF-B7XST4-F1
#
_entry.id   AF-B7XST4-F1
#
_cell.length_a   1.000
_cell.length_b   1.000
_cell.length_c   1.000
_cell.angle_alpha   90.00
_cell.angle_beta   90.00
_cell.angle_gamma   90.00
#
_symmetry.space_group_name_H-M   'P 1'
#
loop_
_entity.id
_entity.type
_entity.pdbx_description
1 polymer ?
#
loop_
_entity_poly.entity_id
_entity_poly.type
_entity_poly.pdbx_seq_one_letter_code
_entity_poly.pdbx_strand_id
1 'polypeptide(L)'
;MLPLFIVISSFIVFILVFLFFKIALKLTIGKTRGKIKKYDERTQKLIERAISLLKTNPNEIGALEILNNYYYKNQDHENGIKYAKKLCQLIEDNPISQEINTFKAFLSYGFYNLKRNFNREALEFLKKAYLLKKTDEDANYYLGIAFLKNEMYKEALYYLTKVYKFNKNNKDILKHIGITLFNLESYRKAAGIFNNIKKHIQGDIDALLAYAKSLSKMNQDHLALEIANKIKQKDGMIYEALLITSEIHSKNKELDKLEQNIKEIIKVKPDLPKKIFLELFYNLGELQISVENYQKATEAFTKVEDIDPNYKKIKEKLEFSKRLNENIALRIYLRSSKENFGKIANEIILKLYLNKFQVRDSKINEITSQFIDMNFHLANNQWEENLIVRFVRTEQDTFGELFLKDFISKIKENKIKGLCIAPSKFSLKAKQMIEGRLIDLVEGKKLTQILKKINISKYT
;
A
#
# COMPACT_ATOMS: atom_id res chain seq x y z
N MET A 1 -63.85 -11.91 7.77
CA MET A 1 -63.26 -10.81 6.97
C MET A 1 -61.74 -10.90 6.84
N LEU A 2 -60.97 -11.27 7.88
CA LEU A 2 -59.50 -11.45 7.78
C LEU A 2 -59.00 -12.52 6.77
N PRO A 3 -59.64 -13.69 6.58
CA PRO A 3 -59.10 -14.73 5.70
C PRO A 3 -59.09 -14.31 4.22
N LEU A 4 -60.14 -13.57 3.81
CA LEU A 4 -60.26 -13.08 2.43
C LEU A 4 -59.19 -12.03 2.11
N PHE A 5 -58.83 -11.20 3.09
CA PHE A 5 -57.83 -10.15 2.92
C PHE A 5 -56.41 -10.71 2.76
N ILE A 6 -56.09 -11.79 3.49
CA ILE A 6 -54.79 -12.46 3.39
C ILE A 6 -54.65 -13.13 2.01
N VAL A 7 -55.69 -13.81 1.52
CA VAL A 7 -55.70 -14.44 0.19
C VAL A 7 -55.59 -13.39 -0.93
N ILE A 8 -56.30 -12.27 -0.82
CA ILE A 8 -56.21 -11.19 -1.80
C ILE A 8 -54.81 -10.54 -1.76
N SER A 9 -54.22 -10.34 -0.57
CA SER A 9 -52.87 -9.78 -0.45
C SER A 9 -51.79 -10.71 -1.02
N SER A 10 -51.92 -12.03 -0.85
CA SER A 10 -50.93 -12.99 -1.37
C SER A 10 -51.02 -13.07 -2.89
N PHE A 11 -52.23 -12.96 -3.45
CA PHE A 11 -52.46 -12.93 -4.89
C PHE A 11 -51.89 -11.65 -5.53
N ILE A 12 -52.03 -10.50 -4.88
CA ILE A 12 -51.44 -9.23 -5.33
C ILE A 12 -49.91 -9.29 -5.29
N VAL A 13 -49.31 -9.84 -4.23
CA VAL A 13 -47.87 -10.03 -4.13
C VAL A 13 -47.36 -10.99 -5.22
N PHE A 14 -48.10 -12.06 -5.50
CA PHE A 14 -47.73 -13.01 -6.56
C PHE A 14 -47.77 -12.36 -7.96
N ILE A 15 -48.79 -11.54 -8.24
CA ILE A 15 -48.87 -10.76 -9.48
C ILE A 15 -47.71 -9.77 -9.60
N LEU A 16 -47.37 -9.08 -8.52
CA LEU A 16 -46.25 -8.12 -8.49
C LEU A 16 -44.90 -8.82 -8.70
N VAL A 17 -44.67 -9.97 -8.06
CA VAL A 17 -43.47 -10.79 -8.26
C VAL A 17 -43.40 -11.31 -9.68
N PHE A 18 -44.51 -11.76 -10.26
CA PHE A 18 -44.57 -12.23 -11.65
C PHE A 18 -44.34 -11.11 -12.66
N LEU A 19 -44.88 -9.91 -12.42
CA LEU A 19 -44.60 -8.71 -13.21
C LEU A 19 -43.14 -8.30 -13.10
N PHE A 20 -42.59 -8.31 -11.89
CA PHE A 20 -41.18 -8.00 -11.66
C PHE A 20 -40.26 -9.03 -12.34
N PHE A 21 -40.64 -10.31 -12.30
CA PHE A 21 -39.93 -11.38 -12.99
C PHE A 21 -40.03 -11.23 -14.51
N LYS A 22 -41.19 -10.85 -15.07
CA LYS A 22 -41.33 -10.51 -16.49
C LYS A 22 -40.51 -9.29 -16.89
N ILE A 23 -40.45 -8.25 -16.06
CA ILE A 23 -39.64 -7.05 -16.29
C ILE A 23 -38.15 -7.40 -16.21
N ALA A 24 -37.73 -8.20 -15.24
CA ALA A 24 -36.38 -8.71 -15.10
C ALA A 24 -35.98 -9.61 -16.28
N LEU A 25 -36.88 -10.47 -16.77
CA LEU A 25 -36.73 -11.24 -18.01
C LEU A 25 -36.63 -10.31 -19.23
N LYS A 26 -37.45 -9.26 -19.31
CA LYS A 26 -37.39 -8.29 -20.42
C LYS A 26 -36.11 -7.44 -20.38
N LEU A 27 -35.56 -7.17 -19.20
CA LEU A 27 -34.28 -6.47 -18.99
C LEU A 27 -33.07 -7.38 -19.23
N THR A 28 -33.16 -8.67 -18.91
CA THR A 28 -32.11 -9.66 -19.25
C THR A 28 -32.15 -10.00 -20.74
N ILE A 29 -33.33 -10.17 -21.35
CA ILE A 29 -33.50 -10.30 -22.81
C ILE A 29 -33.12 -9.00 -23.54
N GLY A 30 -33.36 -7.84 -22.92
CA GLY A 30 -32.94 -6.53 -23.40
C GLY A 30 -31.42 -6.28 -23.31
N LYS A 31 -30.72 -6.95 -22.37
CA LYS A 31 -29.25 -6.97 -22.27
C LYS A 31 -28.59 -8.06 -23.12
N THR A 32 -29.28 -9.17 -23.42
CA THR A 32 -28.76 -10.23 -24.32
C THR A 32 -29.00 -9.95 -25.80
N ARG A 33 -29.79 -8.93 -26.15
CA ARG A 33 -29.70 -8.29 -27.46
C ARG A 33 -28.55 -7.29 -27.45
N GLY A 34 -27.33 -7.81 -27.54
CA GLY A 34 -26.20 -7.02 -28.04
C GLY A 34 -26.64 -6.33 -29.33
N LYS A 35 -26.38 -5.02 -29.46
CA LYS A 35 -26.69 -4.24 -30.66
C LYS A 35 -26.23 -5.03 -31.88
N ILE A 36 -27.17 -5.64 -32.61
CA ILE A 36 -26.90 -6.19 -33.93
C ILE A 36 -26.59 -4.96 -34.79
N LYS A 37 -25.30 -4.65 -34.95
CA LYS A 37 -24.86 -3.70 -35.98
C LYS A 37 -25.46 -4.22 -37.29
N LYS A 38 -26.12 -3.36 -38.06
CA LYS A 38 -26.67 -3.72 -39.37
C LYS A 38 -25.48 -4.06 -40.26
N TYR A 39 -25.23 -5.34 -40.49
CA TYR A 39 -24.10 -5.83 -41.29
C TYR A 39 -24.48 -5.87 -42.77
N ASP A 40 -23.48 -5.92 -43.64
CA ASP A 40 -23.71 -6.31 -45.03
C ASP A 40 -24.35 -7.69 -45.07
N GLU A 41 -25.43 -7.83 -45.85
CA GLU A 41 -26.30 -9.00 -45.91
C GLU A 41 -25.50 -10.28 -46.21
N ARG A 42 -24.41 -10.15 -46.96
CA ARG A 42 -23.48 -11.24 -47.28
C ARG A 42 -22.79 -11.81 -46.04
N THR A 43 -22.36 -10.97 -45.11
CA THR A 43 -21.68 -11.40 -43.88
C THR A 43 -22.66 -12.16 -42.97
N GLN A 44 -23.90 -11.70 -42.89
CA GLN A 44 -24.93 -12.35 -42.10
C GLN A 44 -25.28 -13.73 -42.66
N LYS A 45 -25.47 -13.85 -43.98
CA LYS A 45 -25.70 -15.15 -44.65
C LYS A 45 -24.55 -16.14 -44.42
N LEU A 46 -23.31 -15.67 -44.44
CA LEU A 46 -22.13 -16.51 -44.17
C LEU A 46 -22.11 -17.05 -42.73
N ILE A 47 -22.46 -16.21 -41.75
CA ILE A 47 -22.54 -16.60 -40.33
C ILE A 47 -23.67 -17.61 -40.12
N GLU A 48 -24.86 -17.35 -40.67
CA GLU A 48 -26.01 -18.25 -40.56
C GLU A 48 -25.71 -19.61 -41.19
N ARG A 49 -25.07 -19.63 -42.36
CA ARG A 49 -24.61 -20.87 -43.00
C ARG A 49 -23.59 -21.61 -42.14
N ALA A 50 -22.59 -20.92 -41.60
CA ALA A 50 -21.58 -21.52 -40.72
C ALA A 50 -22.22 -22.11 -39.45
N ILE A 51 -23.17 -21.42 -38.82
CA ILE A 51 -23.93 -21.94 -37.67
C ILE A 51 -24.73 -23.18 -38.06
N SER A 52 -25.39 -23.18 -39.22
CA SER A 52 -26.13 -24.34 -39.70
C SER A 52 -25.22 -25.54 -39.93
N LEU A 53 -24.04 -25.35 -40.51
CA LEU A 53 -23.06 -26.41 -40.72
C LEU A 53 -22.58 -27.02 -39.40
N LEU A 54 -22.35 -26.20 -38.37
CA LEU A 54 -21.93 -26.69 -37.06
C LEU A 54 -23.02 -27.48 -36.31
N LYS A 55 -24.30 -27.34 -36.69
CA LYS A 55 -25.37 -28.19 -36.14
C LYS A 55 -25.27 -29.62 -36.66
N THR A 56 -24.85 -29.80 -37.91
CA THR A 56 -24.73 -31.11 -38.56
C THR A 56 -23.33 -31.71 -38.42
N ASN A 57 -22.28 -30.88 -38.42
CA ASN A 57 -20.89 -31.27 -38.21
C ASN A 57 -20.20 -30.30 -37.23
N PRO A 58 -20.14 -30.62 -35.92
CA PRO A 58 -19.54 -29.75 -34.90
C PRO A 58 -18.03 -29.51 -35.07
N ASN A 59 -17.34 -30.33 -35.87
CA ASN A 59 -15.90 -30.23 -36.13
C ASN A 59 -15.60 -29.60 -37.50
N GLU A 60 -16.58 -29.03 -38.19
CA GLU A 60 -16.40 -28.38 -39.49
C GLU A 60 -15.45 -27.17 -39.38
N ILE A 61 -14.18 -27.36 -39.76
CA ILE A 61 -13.08 -26.38 -39.55
C ILE A 61 -13.43 -25.04 -40.18
N GLY A 62 -13.87 -25.03 -41.45
CA GLY A 62 -14.20 -23.78 -42.15
C GLY A 62 -15.29 -22.97 -41.45
N ALA A 63 -16.33 -23.65 -40.93
CA ALA A 63 -17.40 -22.99 -40.18
C ALA A 63 -16.90 -22.44 -38.82
N LEU A 64 -16.08 -23.19 -38.10
CA LEU A 64 -15.44 -22.75 -36.87
C LEU A 64 -14.54 -21.51 -37.09
N GLU A 65 -13.75 -21.49 -38.17
CA GLU A 65 -12.88 -20.38 -38.51
C GLU A 65 -13.66 -19.12 -38.91
N ILE A 66 -14.70 -19.25 -39.73
CA ILE A 66 -15.57 -18.13 -40.12
C ILE A 66 -16.14 -17.46 -38.88
N LEU A 67 -16.69 -18.25 -37.95
CA LEU A 67 -17.29 -17.72 -36.72
C LEU A 67 -16.23 -17.13 -35.80
N ASN A 68 -15.11 -17.82 -35.57
CA ASN A 68 -14.03 -17.28 -34.76
C ASN A 68 -13.51 -15.95 -35.31
N ASN A 69 -13.27 -15.85 -36.62
CA ASN A 69 -12.80 -14.62 -37.26
C ASN A 69 -13.81 -13.49 -37.14
N TYR A 70 -15.11 -13.80 -37.30
CA TYR A 70 -16.17 -12.83 -37.12
C TYR A 70 -16.19 -12.29 -35.67
N TYR A 71 -16.23 -13.17 -34.67
CA TYR A 71 -16.28 -12.75 -33.28
C TYR A 71 -15.00 -12.03 -32.83
N TYR A 72 -13.83 -12.47 -33.33
CA TYR A 72 -12.55 -11.83 -33.04
C TYR A 72 -12.52 -10.40 -33.59
N LYS A 73 -12.92 -10.22 -34.86
CA LYS A 73 -12.98 -8.89 -35.50
C LYS A 73 -13.93 -7.94 -34.78
N ASN A 74 -15.00 -8.48 -34.19
CA ASN A 74 -15.96 -7.70 -33.39
C ASN A 74 -15.58 -7.58 -31.91
N GLN A 75 -14.44 -8.16 -31.48
CA GLN A 75 -14.01 -8.23 -30.08
C GLN A 75 -15.05 -8.88 -29.13
N ASP A 76 -15.93 -9.72 -29.67
CA ASP A 76 -16.98 -10.43 -28.91
C ASP A 76 -16.42 -11.75 -28.37
N HIS A 77 -15.77 -11.64 -27.21
CA HIS A 77 -15.13 -12.75 -26.53
C HIS A 77 -16.10 -13.74 -25.90
N GLU A 78 -17.31 -13.31 -25.55
CA GLU A 78 -18.33 -14.16 -24.93
C GLU A 78 -18.81 -15.23 -25.92
N ASN A 79 -19.10 -14.84 -27.16
CA ASN A 79 -19.54 -15.78 -28.19
C ASN A 79 -18.37 -16.46 -28.93
N GLY A 80 -17.26 -15.76 -29.13
CA GLY A 80 -16.13 -16.24 -29.92
C GLY A 80 -15.33 -17.36 -29.28
N ILE A 81 -15.25 -17.39 -27.94
CA ILE A 81 -14.35 -18.29 -27.21
C ILE A 81 -14.61 -19.77 -27.47
N LYS A 82 -15.88 -20.18 -27.62
CA LYS A 82 -16.21 -21.59 -27.86
C LYS A 82 -15.65 -22.11 -29.19
N TYR A 83 -15.61 -21.26 -30.22
CA TYR A 83 -15.08 -21.64 -31.53
C TYR A 83 -13.55 -21.66 -31.51
N ALA A 84 -12.91 -20.65 -30.91
CA ALA A 84 -11.46 -20.64 -30.76
C ALA A 84 -10.95 -21.81 -29.90
N LYS A 85 -11.66 -22.13 -28.81
CA LYS A 85 -11.36 -23.29 -27.96
C LYS A 85 -11.45 -24.59 -28.77
N LYS A 86 -12.53 -24.75 -29.54
CA LYS A 86 -12.73 -25.94 -30.37
C LYS A 86 -11.66 -26.10 -31.43
N LEU A 87 -11.26 -25.01 -32.09
CA LEU A 87 -10.13 -25.01 -33.03
C LEU A 87 -8.82 -25.42 -32.33
N CYS A 88 -8.53 -24.91 -31.13
CA CYS A 88 -7.35 -25.31 -30.35
C CYS A 88 -7.36 -26.80 -29.99
N GLN A 89 -8.52 -27.35 -29.62
CA GLN A 89 -8.68 -28.78 -29.34
C GLN A 89 -8.39 -29.63 -30.58
N LEU A 90 -8.95 -29.26 -31.74
CA LEU A 90 -8.70 -29.98 -32.99
C LEU A 90 -7.22 -29.96 -33.41
N ILE A 91 -6.50 -28.87 -33.10
CA ILE A 91 -5.04 -28.77 -33.33
C ILE A 91 -4.28 -29.73 -32.41
N GLU A 92 -4.68 -29.85 -31.14
CA GLU A 92 -4.05 -30.76 -30.17
C GLU A 92 -4.33 -32.24 -30.53
N ASP A 93 -5.55 -32.53 -30.97
CA ASP A 93 -5.98 -33.87 -31.39
C ASP A 93 -5.31 -34.31 -32.71
N ASN A 94 -5.01 -33.38 -33.62
CA ASN A 94 -4.32 -33.65 -34.89
C ASN A 94 -3.32 -32.55 -35.29
N PRO A 95 -2.09 -32.57 -34.73
CA PRO A 95 -1.09 -31.53 -34.91
C PRO A 95 -0.55 -31.34 -36.33
N ILE A 96 -0.78 -32.30 -37.23
CA ILE A 96 -0.23 -32.31 -38.60
C ILE A 96 -1.22 -31.72 -39.61
N SER A 97 -2.48 -31.50 -39.22
CA SER A 97 -3.50 -30.94 -40.11
C SER A 97 -3.16 -29.49 -40.54
N GLN A 98 -2.81 -29.29 -41.81
CA GLN A 98 -2.53 -27.96 -42.39
C GLN A 98 -3.81 -27.14 -42.67
N GLU A 99 -4.99 -27.71 -42.37
CA GLU A 99 -6.29 -27.09 -42.68
C GLU A 99 -6.66 -25.98 -41.70
N ILE A 100 -6.11 -25.98 -40.48
CA ILE A 100 -6.45 -25.00 -39.44
C ILE A 100 -5.44 -23.86 -39.47
N ASN A 101 -5.93 -22.61 -39.44
CA ASN A 101 -5.11 -21.44 -39.16
C ASN A 101 -4.73 -21.39 -37.68
N THR A 102 -3.73 -22.20 -37.32
CA THR A 102 -3.23 -22.40 -35.95
C THR A 102 -2.87 -21.09 -35.26
N PHE A 103 -2.23 -20.18 -35.99
CA PHE A 103 -1.90 -18.85 -35.47
C PHE A 103 -3.15 -18.10 -35.02
N LYS A 104 -4.17 -18.03 -35.88
CA LYS A 104 -5.40 -17.28 -35.60
C LYS A 104 -6.21 -17.93 -34.47
N ALA A 105 -6.25 -19.26 -34.40
CA ALA A 105 -6.88 -19.99 -33.32
C ALA A 105 -6.25 -19.65 -31.96
N PHE A 106 -4.92 -19.79 -31.83
CA PHE A 106 -4.20 -19.47 -30.60
C PHE A 106 -4.29 -18.00 -30.22
N LEU A 107 -4.13 -17.08 -31.19
CA LEU A 107 -4.24 -15.64 -30.95
C LEU A 107 -5.63 -15.27 -30.42
N SER A 108 -6.69 -15.78 -31.06
CA SER A 108 -8.07 -15.47 -30.67
C SER A 108 -8.40 -16.07 -29.31
N TYR A 109 -8.02 -17.32 -29.07
CA TYR A 109 -8.27 -17.98 -27.78
C TYR A 109 -7.53 -17.27 -26.63
N GLY A 110 -6.27 -16.88 -26.86
CA GLY A 110 -5.49 -16.08 -25.93
C GLY A 110 -6.13 -14.73 -25.62
N PHE A 111 -6.54 -13.99 -26.66
CA PHE A 111 -7.26 -12.72 -26.53
C PHE A 111 -8.57 -12.85 -25.73
N TYR A 112 -9.39 -13.86 -26.02
CA TYR A 112 -10.64 -14.07 -25.30
C TYR A 112 -10.41 -14.39 -23.82
N ASN A 113 -9.38 -15.18 -23.51
CA ASN A 113 -9.01 -15.46 -22.12
C ASN A 113 -8.48 -14.21 -21.40
N LEU A 114 -7.77 -13.29 -22.08
CA LEU A 114 -7.42 -11.98 -21.48
C LEU A 114 -8.66 -11.19 -21.07
N LYS A 115 -9.67 -11.12 -21.95
CA LYS A 115 -10.90 -10.37 -21.67
C LYS A 115 -11.70 -10.95 -20.50
N ARG A 116 -11.63 -12.28 -20.32
CA ARG A 116 -12.27 -13.01 -19.22
C ARG A 116 -11.40 -13.09 -17.96
N ASN A 117 -10.22 -12.46 -17.93
CA ASN A 117 -9.24 -12.50 -16.85
C ASN A 117 -8.65 -13.90 -16.55
N PHE A 118 -8.69 -14.84 -17.50
CA PHE A 118 -7.98 -16.13 -17.43
C PHE A 118 -6.52 -15.92 -17.85
N ASN A 119 -5.78 -15.17 -17.04
CA ASN A 119 -4.49 -14.59 -17.42
C ASN A 119 -3.41 -15.65 -17.71
N ARG A 120 -3.38 -16.76 -16.97
CA ARG A 120 -2.42 -17.85 -17.18
C ARG A 120 -2.65 -18.56 -18.51
N GLU A 121 -3.90 -18.94 -18.77
CA GLU A 121 -4.33 -19.56 -20.02
C GLU A 121 -4.04 -18.64 -21.21
N ALA A 122 -4.38 -17.36 -21.08
CA ALA A 122 -4.11 -16.36 -22.10
C ALA A 122 -2.61 -16.28 -22.42
N LEU A 123 -1.75 -16.25 -21.41
CA LEU A 123 -0.30 -16.18 -21.57
C LEU A 123 0.23 -17.40 -22.32
N GLU A 124 -0.25 -18.60 -22.01
CA GLU A 124 0.16 -19.83 -22.69
C GLU A 124 -0.14 -19.78 -24.19
N PHE A 125 -1.40 -19.52 -24.55
CA PHE A 125 -1.82 -19.53 -25.95
C PHE A 125 -1.24 -18.36 -26.74
N LEU A 126 -1.04 -17.20 -26.13
CA LEU A 126 -0.37 -16.07 -26.78
C LEU A 126 1.12 -16.32 -27.00
N LYS A 127 1.80 -17.09 -26.13
CA LYS A 127 3.15 -17.58 -26.41
C LYS A 127 3.17 -18.52 -27.61
N LYS A 128 2.21 -19.46 -27.69
CA LYS A 128 2.08 -20.36 -28.87
C LYS A 128 1.85 -19.55 -30.15
N ALA A 129 0.94 -18.56 -30.15
CA ALA A 129 0.69 -17.67 -31.29
C ALA A 129 1.95 -16.87 -31.69
N TYR A 130 2.68 -16.33 -30.71
CA TYR A 130 3.92 -15.59 -30.95
C TYR A 130 5.01 -16.45 -31.61
N LEU A 131 5.15 -17.72 -31.20
CA LEU A 131 6.14 -18.62 -31.80
C LEU A 131 5.89 -18.86 -33.29
N LEU A 132 4.63 -18.86 -33.71
CA LEU A 132 4.23 -19.02 -35.12
C LEU A 132 4.47 -17.76 -35.95
N LYS A 133 4.18 -16.57 -35.39
CA LYS A 133 4.39 -15.28 -36.08
C LYS A 133 4.99 -14.24 -35.13
N LYS A 134 6.32 -14.24 -35.03
CA LYS A 134 7.07 -13.40 -34.08
C LYS A 134 6.96 -11.89 -34.35
N THR A 135 6.64 -11.49 -35.58
CA THR A 135 6.55 -10.10 -36.03
C THR A 135 5.12 -9.55 -36.04
N ASP A 136 4.12 -10.38 -35.74
CA ASP A 136 2.71 -9.97 -35.77
C ASP A 136 2.39 -8.97 -34.64
N GLU A 137 1.73 -7.87 -34.99
CA GLU A 137 1.46 -6.75 -34.08
C GLU A 137 0.51 -7.15 -32.96
N ASP A 138 -0.61 -7.81 -33.29
CA ASP A 138 -1.62 -8.29 -32.34
C ASP A 138 -1.01 -9.32 -31.39
N ALA A 139 -0.21 -10.26 -31.91
CA ALA A 139 0.46 -11.27 -31.09
C ALA A 139 1.40 -10.64 -30.07
N ASN A 140 2.25 -9.69 -30.48
CA ASN A 140 3.14 -8.97 -29.54
C ASN A 140 2.34 -8.09 -28.55
N TYR A 141 1.28 -7.44 -29.00
CA TYR A 141 0.43 -6.57 -28.17
C TYR A 141 -0.29 -7.35 -27.06
N TYR A 142 -1.04 -8.39 -27.44
CA TYR A 142 -1.77 -9.20 -26.46
C TYR A 142 -0.81 -9.99 -25.58
N LEU A 143 0.31 -10.49 -26.11
CA LEU A 143 1.33 -11.14 -25.28
C LEU A 143 1.90 -10.18 -24.23
N GLY A 144 2.17 -8.92 -24.60
CA GLY A 144 2.58 -7.88 -23.65
C GLY A 144 1.55 -7.62 -22.55
N ILE A 145 0.26 -7.59 -22.89
CA ILE A 145 -0.83 -7.48 -21.91
C ILE A 145 -0.91 -8.72 -21.02
N ALA A 146 -0.73 -9.92 -21.58
CA ALA A 146 -0.74 -11.16 -20.83
C ALA A 146 0.38 -11.20 -19.79
N PHE A 147 1.59 -10.80 -20.16
CA PHE A 147 2.68 -10.65 -19.19
C PHE A 147 2.34 -9.62 -18.11
N LEU A 148 1.77 -8.47 -18.47
CA LEU A 148 1.35 -7.44 -17.51
C LEU A 148 0.32 -7.99 -16.50
N LYS A 149 -0.69 -8.71 -16.98
CA LYS A 149 -1.76 -9.29 -16.15
C LYS A 149 -1.30 -10.48 -15.29
N ASN A 150 -0.14 -11.06 -15.59
CA ASN A 150 0.54 -12.07 -14.77
C ASN A 150 1.69 -11.47 -13.94
N GLU A 151 1.73 -10.13 -13.79
CA GLU A 151 2.72 -9.41 -12.98
C GLU A 151 4.19 -9.58 -13.45
N MET A 152 4.38 -10.03 -14.70
CA MET A 152 5.68 -10.18 -15.35
C MET A 152 6.04 -8.89 -16.10
N TYR A 153 6.35 -7.84 -15.32
CA TYR A 153 6.40 -6.47 -15.86
C TYR A 153 7.56 -6.20 -16.82
N LYS A 154 8.71 -6.89 -16.68
CA LYS A 154 9.87 -6.69 -17.56
C LYS A 154 9.58 -7.21 -18.97
N GLU A 155 8.99 -8.40 -19.06
CA GLU A 155 8.54 -9.03 -20.29
C GLU A 155 7.42 -8.22 -20.93
N ALA A 156 6.44 -7.80 -20.13
CA ALA A 156 5.37 -6.92 -20.60
C ALA A 156 5.93 -5.67 -21.29
N LEU A 157 6.89 -4.99 -20.65
CA LEU A 157 7.54 -3.81 -21.22
C LEU A 157 8.26 -4.13 -22.52
N TYR A 158 8.99 -5.26 -22.58
CA TYR A 158 9.70 -5.70 -23.79
C TYR A 158 8.77 -5.88 -24.99
N TYR A 159 7.68 -6.65 -24.84
CA TYR A 159 6.74 -6.91 -25.94
C TYR A 159 5.94 -5.66 -26.31
N LEU A 160 5.44 -4.89 -25.34
CA LEU A 160 4.73 -3.64 -25.62
C LEU A 160 5.62 -2.61 -26.34
N THR A 161 6.92 -2.57 -26.01
CA THR A 161 7.88 -1.68 -26.67
C THR A 161 8.14 -2.07 -28.12
N LYS A 162 8.09 -3.37 -28.46
CA LYS A 162 8.15 -3.82 -29.87
C LYS A 162 7.01 -3.22 -30.67
N VAL A 163 5.79 -3.32 -30.16
CA VAL A 163 4.58 -2.80 -30.83
C VAL A 163 4.64 -1.27 -30.94
N TYR A 164 5.07 -0.59 -29.87
CA TYR A 164 5.28 0.86 -29.85
C TYR A 164 6.26 1.37 -30.93
N LYS A 165 7.29 0.60 -31.29
CA LYS A 165 8.24 0.99 -32.34
C LYS A 165 7.59 1.13 -33.72
N PHE A 166 6.54 0.34 -33.99
CA PHE A 166 5.79 0.38 -35.24
C PHE A 166 4.70 1.46 -35.22
N ASN A 167 4.00 1.62 -34.09
CA ASN A 167 2.95 2.62 -33.94
C ASN A 167 3.13 3.45 -32.66
N LYS A 168 3.95 4.50 -32.76
CA LYS A 168 4.35 5.36 -31.63
C LYS A 168 3.19 6.17 -31.03
N ASN A 169 2.11 6.37 -31.76
CA ASN A 169 0.99 7.20 -31.33
C ASN A 169 -0.24 6.40 -30.84
N ASN A 170 -0.12 5.08 -30.76
CA ASN A 170 -1.20 4.25 -30.25
C ASN A 170 -1.35 4.44 -28.73
N LYS A 171 -2.46 5.09 -28.36
CA LYS A 171 -2.76 5.49 -26.97
C LYS A 171 -3.03 4.30 -26.06
N ASP A 172 -3.54 3.19 -26.59
CA ASP A 172 -3.78 1.96 -25.82
C ASP A 172 -2.47 1.24 -25.48
N ILE A 173 -1.50 1.24 -26.41
CA ILE A 173 -0.15 0.73 -26.14
C ILE A 173 0.54 1.60 -25.08
N LEU A 174 0.50 2.92 -25.27
CA LEU A 174 1.07 3.88 -24.32
C LEU A 174 0.47 3.71 -22.93
N LYS A 175 -0.85 3.49 -22.82
CA LYS A 175 -1.51 3.19 -21.55
C LYS A 175 -0.90 1.96 -20.87
N HIS A 176 -0.77 0.84 -21.57
CA HIS A 176 -0.21 -0.38 -20.99
C HIS A 176 1.26 -0.24 -20.65
N ILE A 177 2.05 0.50 -21.45
CA ILE A 177 3.42 0.86 -21.11
C ILE A 177 3.46 1.70 -19.84
N GLY A 178 2.61 2.72 -19.71
CA GLY A 178 2.51 3.56 -18.52
C GLY A 178 2.20 2.76 -17.26
N ILE A 179 1.22 1.85 -17.32
CA ILE A 179 0.86 0.95 -16.22
C ILE A 179 2.03 0.00 -15.90
N THR A 180 2.70 -0.54 -16.92
CA THR A 180 3.86 -1.43 -16.73
C THR A 180 5.01 -0.69 -16.06
N LEU A 181 5.31 0.54 -16.49
CA LEU A 181 6.35 1.38 -15.91
C LEU A 181 6.04 1.76 -14.45
N PHE A 182 4.77 2.00 -14.13
CA PHE A 182 4.34 2.23 -12.75
C PHE A 182 4.65 1.03 -11.85
N ASN A 183 4.31 -0.19 -12.30
CA ASN A 183 4.59 -1.42 -11.55
C ASN A 183 6.10 -1.76 -11.48
N LEU A 184 6.90 -1.26 -12.43
CA LEU A 184 8.37 -1.30 -12.39
C LEU A 184 8.97 -0.13 -11.56
N GLU A 185 8.16 0.59 -10.80
CA GLU A 185 8.55 1.75 -9.98
C GLU A 185 9.23 2.89 -10.76
N SER A 186 9.10 2.89 -12.08
CA SER A 186 9.62 3.93 -12.97
C SER A 186 8.64 5.11 -13.05
N TYR A 187 8.29 5.66 -11.89
CA TYR A 187 7.20 6.64 -11.71
C TYR A 187 7.33 7.86 -12.62
N ARG A 188 8.54 8.40 -12.78
CA ARG A 188 8.80 9.54 -13.67
C ARG A 188 8.46 9.25 -15.13
N LYS A 189 8.85 8.07 -15.63
CA LYS A 189 8.53 7.65 -17.00
C LYS A 189 7.04 7.36 -17.15
N ALA A 190 6.44 6.67 -16.19
CA ALA A 190 5.01 6.38 -16.17
C ALA A 190 4.17 7.68 -16.22
N ALA A 191 4.45 8.64 -15.34
CA ALA A 191 3.78 9.94 -15.32
C ALA A 191 3.96 10.71 -16.64
N GLY A 192 5.15 10.68 -17.25
CA GLY A 192 5.40 11.27 -18.57
C GLY A 192 4.51 10.67 -19.68
N ILE A 193 4.37 9.34 -19.69
CA ILE A 193 3.48 8.64 -20.64
C ILE A 193 2.02 9.01 -20.38
N PHE A 194 1.56 8.96 -19.12
CA PHE A 194 0.18 9.31 -18.78
C PHE A 194 -0.15 10.78 -19.06
N ASN A 195 0.79 11.71 -18.84
CA ASN A 195 0.66 13.11 -19.23
C ASN A 195 0.36 13.27 -20.73
N ASN A 196 1.07 12.51 -21.57
CA ASN A 196 0.88 12.51 -23.03
C ASN A 196 -0.53 12.03 -23.41
N ILE A 197 -1.02 10.98 -22.77
CA ILE A 197 -2.33 10.37 -23.09
C ILE A 197 -3.48 10.81 -22.16
N LYS A 198 -3.30 11.88 -21.37
CA LYS A 198 -4.23 12.25 -20.27
C LYS A 198 -5.69 12.40 -20.70
N LYS A 199 -5.94 12.91 -21.91
CA LYS A 199 -7.30 13.06 -22.47
C LYS A 199 -7.94 11.72 -22.80
N HIS A 200 -7.15 10.72 -23.16
CA HIS A 200 -7.61 9.39 -23.57
C HIS A 200 -7.94 8.49 -22.37
N ILE A 201 -7.20 8.64 -21.28
CA ILE A 201 -7.36 7.79 -20.09
C ILE A 201 -8.43 8.29 -19.11
N GLN A 202 -9.17 9.36 -19.43
CA GLN A 202 -10.18 9.93 -18.51
C GLN A 202 -11.24 8.90 -18.09
N GLY A 203 -11.58 7.95 -18.97
CA GLY A 203 -12.49 6.84 -18.67
C GLY A 203 -11.82 5.63 -18.00
N ASP A 204 -10.50 5.50 -18.11
CA ASP A 204 -9.76 4.29 -17.73
C ASP A 204 -9.25 4.38 -16.29
N ILE A 205 -9.89 3.63 -15.39
CA ILE A 205 -9.67 3.73 -13.96
C ILE A 205 -8.27 3.21 -13.59
N ASP A 206 -7.86 2.07 -14.15
CA ASP A 206 -6.54 1.48 -13.89
C ASP A 206 -5.42 2.45 -14.26
N ALA A 207 -5.55 3.12 -15.41
CA ALA A 207 -4.60 4.13 -15.84
C ALA A 207 -4.59 5.38 -14.94
N LEU A 208 -5.77 5.88 -14.53
CA LEU A 208 -5.85 7.04 -13.63
C LEU A 208 -5.27 6.72 -12.24
N LEU A 209 -5.52 5.51 -11.71
CA LEU A 209 -4.94 5.06 -10.44
C LEU A 209 -3.42 5.02 -10.52
N ALA A 210 -2.87 4.37 -11.55
CA ALA A 210 -1.42 4.29 -11.78
C ALA A 210 -0.80 5.68 -11.96
N TYR A 211 -1.51 6.59 -12.65
CA TYR A 211 -1.05 7.96 -12.88
C TYR A 211 -1.03 8.80 -11.60
N ALA A 212 -2.11 8.80 -10.81
CA ALA A 212 -2.18 9.51 -9.54
C ALA A 212 -1.10 9.03 -8.57
N LYS A 213 -0.92 7.70 -8.44
CA LYS A 213 0.12 7.12 -7.60
C LYS A 213 1.53 7.47 -8.08
N SER A 214 1.77 7.44 -9.41
CA SER A 214 3.05 7.87 -10.00
C SER A 214 3.37 9.33 -9.65
N LEU A 215 2.37 10.23 -9.75
CA LEU A 215 2.52 11.64 -9.38
C LEU A 215 2.80 11.83 -7.89
N SER A 216 2.10 11.09 -7.01
CA SER A 216 2.37 11.16 -5.57
C SER A 216 3.78 10.67 -5.22
N LYS A 217 4.27 9.59 -5.85
CA LYS A 217 5.66 9.12 -5.66
C LYS A 217 6.71 10.12 -6.17
N MET A 218 6.31 11.03 -7.07
CA MET A 218 7.14 12.16 -7.53
C MET A 218 6.96 13.43 -6.71
N ASN A 219 6.24 13.37 -5.57
CA ASN A 219 5.87 14.53 -4.75
C ASN A 219 5.07 15.61 -5.49
N GLN A 220 4.39 15.24 -6.58
CA GLN A 220 3.44 16.11 -7.29
C GLN A 220 2.04 15.92 -6.73
N ASP A 221 1.89 16.09 -5.42
CA ASP A 221 0.68 15.70 -4.69
C ASP A 221 -0.56 16.49 -5.10
N HIS A 222 -0.41 17.77 -5.44
CA HIS A 222 -1.52 18.58 -5.96
C HIS A 222 -2.16 17.93 -7.19
N LEU A 223 -1.34 17.51 -8.17
CA LEU A 223 -1.82 16.84 -9.38
C LEU A 223 -2.40 15.45 -9.08
N ALA A 224 -1.79 14.73 -8.13
CA ALA A 224 -2.31 13.43 -7.70
C ALA A 224 -3.69 13.56 -7.05
N LEU A 225 -3.90 14.57 -6.20
CA LEU A 225 -5.18 14.88 -5.56
C LEU A 225 -6.25 15.28 -6.59
N GLU A 226 -5.91 16.07 -7.60
CA GLU A 226 -6.85 16.40 -8.70
C GLU A 226 -7.36 15.14 -9.41
N ILE A 227 -6.47 14.19 -9.68
CA ILE A 227 -6.84 12.93 -10.32
C ILE A 227 -7.65 12.06 -9.36
N ALA A 228 -7.27 11.98 -8.09
CA ALA A 228 -8.03 11.26 -7.07
C ALA A 228 -9.47 11.80 -6.95
N ASN A 229 -9.67 13.11 -7.01
CA ASN A 229 -10.99 13.73 -7.03
C ASN A 229 -11.82 13.31 -8.26
N LYS A 230 -11.20 13.23 -9.45
CA LYS A 230 -11.85 12.71 -10.66
C LYS A 230 -12.22 11.23 -10.52
N ILE A 231 -11.37 10.43 -9.88
CA ILE A 231 -11.66 9.02 -9.59
C ILE A 231 -12.82 8.92 -8.59
N LYS A 232 -12.86 9.75 -7.54
CA LYS A 232 -13.91 9.77 -6.52
C LYS A 232 -15.31 10.01 -7.11
N GLN A 233 -15.40 10.76 -8.21
CA GLN A 233 -16.66 11.04 -8.91
C GLN A 233 -17.16 9.88 -9.78
N LYS A 234 -16.37 8.82 -9.98
CA LYS A 234 -16.79 7.64 -10.74
C LYS A 234 -17.56 6.66 -9.85
N ASP A 235 -18.61 6.07 -10.42
CA ASP A 235 -19.43 5.07 -9.73
C ASP A 235 -18.58 3.95 -9.13
N GLY A 236 -18.74 3.73 -7.83
CA GLY A 236 -18.04 2.67 -7.10
C GLY A 236 -16.57 2.93 -6.77
N MET A 237 -16.02 4.12 -7.06
CA MET A 237 -14.57 4.40 -6.94
C MET A 237 -14.16 5.29 -5.76
N ILE A 238 -15.10 5.55 -4.83
CA ILE A 238 -14.84 6.38 -3.65
C ILE A 238 -13.74 5.76 -2.79
N TYR A 239 -13.77 4.43 -2.60
CA TYR A 239 -12.79 3.71 -1.80
C TYR A 239 -11.36 3.86 -2.36
N GLU A 240 -11.17 3.63 -3.66
CA GLU A 240 -9.88 3.72 -4.33
C GLU A 240 -9.32 5.15 -4.31
N ALA A 241 -10.17 6.15 -4.50
CA ALA A 241 -9.78 7.55 -4.39
C ALA A 241 -9.31 7.89 -2.97
N LEU A 242 -10.06 7.47 -1.94
CA LEU A 242 -9.70 7.71 -0.54
C LEU A 242 -8.38 7.06 -0.13
N LEU A 243 -8.05 5.89 -0.69
CA LEU A 243 -6.75 5.27 -0.45
C LEU A 243 -5.59 6.12 -0.97
N ILE A 244 -5.72 6.68 -2.18
CA ILE A 244 -4.71 7.57 -2.76
C ILE A 244 -4.54 8.82 -1.90
N THR A 245 -5.65 9.47 -1.55
CA THR A 245 -5.60 10.69 -0.72
C THR A 245 -5.06 10.40 0.68
N SER A 246 -5.37 9.24 1.27
CA SER A 246 -4.81 8.83 2.56
C SER A 246 -3.30 8.62 2.52
N GLU A 247 -2.77 8.00 1.45
CA GLU A 247 -1.32 7.87 1.25
C GLU A 247 -0.65 9.26 1.16
N ILE A 248 -1.26 10.19 0.42
CA ILE A 248 -0.78 11.58 0.29
C ILE A 248 -0.81 12.31 1.63
N HIS A 249 -1.94 12.29 2.35
CA HIS A 249 -2.08 12.98 3.63
C HIS A 249 -1.17 12.38 4.71
N SER A 250 -0.97 11.06 4.70
CA SER A 250 0.01 10.40 5.58
C SER A 250 1.42 10.89 5.30
N LYS A 251 1.84 10.92 4.02
CA LYS A 251 3.16 11.41 3.62
C LYS A 251 3.37 12.89 4.00
N ASN A 252 2.32 13.71 3.84
CA ASN A 252 2.35 15.14 4.12
C ASN A 252 2.06 15.49 5.59
N LYS A 253 1.95 14.48 6.47
CA LYS A 253 1.67 14.63 7.91
C LYS A 253 0.36 15.41 8.21
N GLU A 254 -0.61 15.34 7.31
CA GLU A 254 -1.92 15.99 7.44
C GLU A 254 -2.87 15.09 8.24
N LEU A 255 -2.66 15.04 9.56
CA LEU A 255 -3.33 14.09 10.47
C LEU A 255 -4.87 14.15 10.39
N ASP A 256 -5.47 15.34 10.43
CA ASP A 256 -6.93 15.50 10.44
C ASP A 256 -7.58 14.94 9.17
N LYS A 257 -6.94 15.19 8.01
CA LYS A 257 -7.41 14.68 6.72
C LYS A 257 -7.26 13.17 6.62
N LEU A 258 -6.17 12.60 7.18
CA LEU A 258 -6.00 11.16 7.25
C LEU A 258 -7.07 10.51 8.14
N GLU A 259 -7.31 11.05 9.35
CA GLU A 259 -8.36 10.56 10.25
C GLU A 259 -9.75 10.59 9.57
N GLN A 260 -10.06 11.68 8.87
CA GLN A 260 -11.31 11.81 8.12
C GLN A 260 -11.42 10.76 7.01
N ASN A 261 -10.37 10.56 6.21
CA ASN A 261 -10.38 9.56 5.15
C ASN A 261 -10.53 8.14 5.71
N ILE A 262 -9.84 7.78 6.80
CA ILE A 262 -9.97 6.45 7.42
C ILE A 262 -11.42 6.22 7.87
N LYS A 263 -12.07 7.22 8.47
CA LYS A 263 -13.50 7.14 8.84
C LYS A 263 -14.40 6.92 7.63
N GLU A 264 -14.16 7.65 6.53
CA GLU A 264 -14.94 7.50 5.29
C GLU A 264 -14.70 6.14 4.62
N ILE A 265 -13.45 5.66 4.61
CA ILE A 265 -13.05 4.35 4.08
C ILE A 265 -13.81 3.22 4.78
N ILE A 266 -13.83 3.22 6.11
CA ILE A 266 -14.51 2.19 6.90
C ILE A 266 -16.03 2.23 6.66
N LYS A 267 -16.60 3.43 6.44
CA LYS A 267 -18.03 3.58 6.12
C LYS A 267 -18.38 3.01 4.74
N VAL A 268 -17.55 3.26 3.73
CA VAL A 268 -17.80 2.82 2.35
C VAL A 268 -17.45 1.34 2.16
N LYS A 269 -16.44 0.86 2.88
CA LYS A 269 -15.99 -0.53 2.84
C LYS A 269 -15.77 -1.07 4.27
N PRO A 270 -16.82 -1.57 4.93
CA PRO A 270 -16.69 -2.10 6.30
C PRO A 270 -15.76 -3.32 6.38
N ASP A 271 -15.77 -4.17 5.35
CA ASP A 271 -14.87 -5.32 5.24
C ASP A 271 -13.57 -4.94 4.51
N LEU A 272 -12.65 -4.34 5.27
CA LEU A 272 -11.39 -3.84 4.74
C LEU A 272 -10.37 -4.99 4.55
N PRO A 273 -9.67 -5.06 3.41
CA PRO A 273 -8.58 -6.02 3.26
C PRO A 273 -7.53 -5.82 4.36
N LYS A 274 -7.12 -6.90 5.03
CA LYS A 274 -6.19 -6.86 6.18
C LYS A 274 -4.96 -5.99 5.91
N LYS A 275 -4.34 -6.14 4.74
CA LYS A 275 -3.16 -5.35 4.34
C LYS A 275 -3.43 -3.84 4.38
N ILE A 276 -4.58 -3.40 3.87
CA ILE A 276 -4.97 -1.98 3.84
C ILE A 276 -5.27 -1.48 5.25
N PHE A 277 -5.97 -2.28 6.05
CA PHE A 277 -6.24 -1.96 7.45
C PHE A 277 -4.94 -1.74 8.24
N LEU A 278 -4.01 -2.69 8.16
CA LEU A 278 -2.71 -2.62 8.83
C LEU A 278 -1.92 -1.38 8.38
N GLU A 279 -1.90 -1.06 7.09
CA GLU A 279 -1.19 0.10 6.56
C GLU A 279 -1.78 1.44 7.05
N LEU A 280 -3.11 1.60 6.98
CA LEU A 280 -3.78 2.83 7.40
C LEU A 280 -3.61 3.09 8.90
N PHE A 281 -3.84 2.09 9.75
CA PHE A 281 -3.76 2.27 11.21
C PHE A 281 -2.31 2.37 11.71
N TYR A 282 -1.36 1.70 11.07
CA TYR A 282 0.05 1.90 11.39
C TYR A 282 0.50 3.33 11.06
N ASN A 283 0.16 3.83 9.86
CA ASN A 283 0.50 5.19 9.47
C ASN A 283 -0.21 6.23 10.36
N LEU A 284 -1.47 5.98 10.75
CA LEU A 284 -2.17 6.81 11.72
C LEU A 284 -1.41 6.86 13.06
N GLY A 285 -1.01 5.71 13.61
CA GLY A 285 -0.26 5.64 14.86
C GLY A 285 1.08 6.39 14.80
N GLU A 286 1.82 6.27 13.70
CA GLU A 286 3.07 7.01 13.49
C GLU A 286 2.84 8.53 13.45
N LEU A 287 1.79 8.99 12.75
CA LEU A 287 1.44 10.41 12.72
C LEU A 287 1.00 10.91 14.10
N GLN A 288 0.25 10.13 14.87
CA GLN A 288 -0.15 10.46 16.24
C GLN A 288 1.06 10.59 17.17
N ILE A 289 2.09 9.73 17.02
CA ILE A 289 3.37 9.91 17.73
C ILE A 289 4.01 11.25 17.36
N SER A 290 4.00 11.62 16.07
CA SER A 290 4.66 12.85 15.60
C SER A 290 4.03 14.14 16.14
N VAL A 291 2.76 14.09 16.54
CA VAL A 291 2.06 15.17 17.23
C VAL A 291 1.94 14.95 18.75
N GLU A 292 2.72 14.01 19.29
CA GLU A 292 2.78 13.65 20.71
C GLU A 292 1.45 13.18 21.34
N ASN A 293 0.50 12.71 20.52
CA ASN A 293 -0.74 12.12 20.98
C ASN A 293 -0.58 10.60 21.19
N TYR A 294 0.11 10.24 22.26
CA TYR A 294 0.44 8.84 22.56
C TYR A 294 -0.79 7.98 22.90
N GLN A 295 -1.87 8.58 23.39
CA GLN A 295 -3.13 7.87 23.63
C GLN A 295 -3.70 7.35 22.32
N LYS A 296 -3.95 8.24 21.35
CA LYS A 296 -4.47 7.84 20.04
C LYS A 296 -3.49 6.96 19.27
N ALA A 297 -2.18 7.17 19.42
CA ALA A 297 -1.18 6.28 18.85
C ALA A 297 -1.31 4.85 19.39
N THR A 298 -1.46 4.71 20.71
CA THR A 298 -1.67 3.41 21.37
C THR A 298 -2.93 2.73 20.84
N GLU A 299 -4.04 3.46 20.72
CA GLU A 299 -5.29 2.93 20.17
C GLU A 299 -5.12 2.45 18.71
N ALA A 300 -4.44 3.23 17.87
CA ALA A 300 -4.19 2.87 16.48
C ALA A 300 -3.28 1.64 16.36
N PHE A 301 -2.20 1.56 17.14
CA PHE A 301 -1.29 0.42 17.11
C PHE A 301 -1.87 -0.84 17.73
N THR A 302 -2.75 -0.73 18.73
CA THR A 302 -3.48 -1.89 19.28
C THR A 302 -4.31 -2.55 18.18
N LYS A 303 -5.04 -1.75 17.38
CA LYS A 303 -5.78 -2.27 16.22
C LYS A 303 -4.89 -3.00 15.22
N VAL A 304 -3.65 -2.55 15.01
CA VAL A 304 -2.69 -3.22 14.12
C VAL A 304 -2.23 -4.54 14.73
N GLU A 305 -1.85 -4.54 16.01
CA GLU A 305 -1.40 -5.74 16.73
C GLU A 305 -2.49 -6.82 16.77
N ASP A 306 -3.75 -6.44 16.98
CA ASP A 306 -4.90 -7.36 17.00
C ASP A 306 -5.07 -8.14 15.69
N ILE A 307 -4.67 -7.55 14.54
CA ILE A 307 -4.77 -8.16 13.21
C ILE A 307 -3.49 -8.91 12.83
N ASP A 308 -2.32 -8.33 13.11
CA ASP A 308 -1.01 -8.94 12.86
C ASP A 308 0.04 -8.47 13.88
N PRO A 309 0.34 -9.29 14.91
CA PRO A 309 1.35 -8.99 15.93
C PRO A 309 2.79 -8.87 15.42
N ASN A 310 3.06 -9.27 14.18
CA ASN A 310 4.39 -9.23 13.56
C ASN A 310 4.53 -8.09 12.54
N TYR A 311 3.48 -7.29 12.33
CA TYR A 311 3.50 -6.21 11.35
C TYR A 311 4.50 -5.12 11.73
N LYS A 312 5.54 -4.90 10.92
CA LYS A 312 6.50 -3.76 11.03
C LYS A 312 6.96 -3.43 12.47
N LYS A 313 7.32 -4.43 13.28
CA LYS A 313 7.73 -4.25 14.69
C LYS A 313 6.67 -3.55 15.56
N ILE A 314 5.38 -3.84 15.32
CA ILE A 314 4.26 -3.20 16.01
C ILE A 314 4.37 -3.26 17.53
N LYS A 315 4.92 -4.34 18.09
CA LYS A 315 5.15 -4.48 19.54
C LYS A 315 6.04 -3.38 20.11
N GLU A 316 7.15 -3.05 19.44
CA GLU A 316 8.07 -1.98 19.86
C GLU A 316 7.34 -0.63 19.85
N LYS A 317 6.58 -0.33 18.79
CA LYS A 317 5.78 0.90 18.64
C LYS A 317 4.66 1.01 19.68
N LEU A 318 3.98 -0.10 19.97
CA LEU A 318 2.90 -0.16 20.94
C LEU A 318 3.43 -0.03 22.37
N GLU A 319 4.50 -0.74 22.73
CA GLU A 319 5.14 -0.60 24.05
C GLU A 319 5.63 0.83 24.26
N PHE A 320 6.25 1.42 23.24
CA PHE A 320 6.70 2.81 23.26
C PHE A 320 5.54 3.79 23.51
N SER A 321 4.48 3.71 22.71
CA SER A 321 3.32 4.59 22.84
C SER A 321 2.61 4.41 24.18
N LYS A 322 2.42 3.17 24.68
CA LYS A 322 1.89 2.89 26.02
C LYS A 322 2.75 3.51 27.12
N ARG A 323 4.06 3.30 27.07
CA ARG A 323 5.02 3.81 28.06
C ARG A 323 4.96 5.33 28.18
N LEU A 324 4.91 6.05 27.05
CA LEU A 324 4.81 7.51 27.05
C LEU A 324 3.41 8.02 27.35
N ASN A 325 2.38 7.24 27.04
CA ASN A 325 1.00 7.55 27.43
C ASN A 325 0.85 7.55 28.96
N GLU A 326 1.32 6.48 29.61
CA GLU A 326 1.18 6.28 31.06
C GLU A 326 2.14 7.14 31.90
N ASN A 327 3.27 7.55 31.34
CA ASN A 327 4.34 8.23 32.07
C ASN A 327 4.59 9.64 31.53
N ILE A 328 3.77 10.58 31.98
CA ILE A 328 3.91 12.02 31.67
C ILE A 328 5.32 12.53 32.03
N ALA A 329 5.87 12.06 33.15
CA ALA A 329 7.18 12.50 33.62
C ALA A 329 8.31 12.09 32.66
N LEU A 330 8.27 10.85 32.17
CA LEU A 330 9.21 10.37 31.15
C LEU A 330 9.01 11.09 29.82
N ARG A 331 7.77 11.38 29.43
CA ARG A 331 7.46 12.14 28.22
C ARG A 331 8.10 13.53 28.26
N ILE A 332 7.91 14.27 29.36
CA ILE A 332 8.50 15.61 29.54
C ILE A 332 10.03 15.52 29.51
N TYR A 333 10.63 14.54 30.21
CA TYR A 333 12.08 14.31 30.17
C TYR A 333 12.62 14.10 28.74
N LEU A 334 11.92 13.32 27.92
CA LEU A 334 12.34 13.04 26.54
C LEU A 334 12.11 14.23 25.60
N ARG A 335 11.04 15.01 25.78
CA ARG A 335 10.60 16.03 24.81
C ARG A 335 10.87 17.48 25.21
N SER A 336 11.23 17.78 26.45
CA SER A 336 11.44 19.17 26.91
C SER A 336 12.49 19.92 26.08
N SER A 337 12.30 21.23 25.92
CA SER A 337 13.29 22.11 25.29
C SER A 337 14.64 22.06 26.01
N LYS A 338 15.71 22.53 25.37
CA LYS A 338 17.05 22.63 25.98
C LYS A 338 17.02 23.38 27.31
N GLU A 339 16.31 24.50 27.36
CA GLU A 339 16.23 25.36 28.55
C GLU A 339 15.51 24.64 29.70
N ASN A 340 14.34 24.04 29.43
CA ASN A 340 13.60 23.30 30.43
C ASN A 340 14.37 22.04 30.87
N PHE A 341 15.10 21.41 29.96
CA PHE A 341 15.87 20.21 30.26
C PHE A 341 16.99 20.47 31.27
N GLY A 342 17.70 21.60 31.20
CA GLY A 342 18.72 21.93 32.21
C GLY A 342 18.15 21.98 33.63
N LYS A 343 16.94 22.54 33.78
CA LYS A 343 16.22 22.59 35.06
C LYS A 343 15.82 21.18 35.53
N ILE A 344 15.31 20.35 34.62
CA ILE A 344 14.98 18.93 34.90
C ILE A 344 16.22 18.15 35.32
N ALA A 345 17.35 18.36 34.63
CA ALA A 345 18.62 17.69 34.90
C ALA A 345 19.12 18.01 36.32
N ASN A 346 19.05 19.27 36.75
CA ASN A 346 19.40 19.68 38.11
C ASN A 346 18.53 18.98 39.16
N GLU A 347 17.21 18.90 38.95
CA GLU A 347 16.29 18.18 39.84
C GLU A 347 16.59 16.68 39.92
N ILE A 348 16.94 16.04 38.79
CA ILE A 348 17.35 14.62 38.75
C ILE A 348 18.61 14.40 39.58
N ILE A 349 19.63 15.26 39.42
CA ILE A 349 20.90 15.13 40.13
C ILE A 349 20.71 15.36 41.63
N LEU A 350 19.96 16.39 42.02
CA LEU A 350 19.62 16.62 43.43
C LEU A 350 18.89 15.42 44.05
N LYS A 351 18.00 14.76 43.28
CA LYS A 351 17.31 13.56 43.78
C LYS A 351 18.22 12.34 43.89
N LEU A 352 19.20 12.19 43.00
CA LEU A 352 20.17 11.10 43.02
C LEU A 352 21.18 11.24 44.16
N TYR A 353 21.66 12.46 44.40
CA TYR A 353 22.66 12.74 45.42
C TYR A 353 22.06 13.08 46.80
N LEU A 354 20.73 13.25 46.88
CA LEU A 354 19.97 13.54 48.12
C LEU A 354 20.53 14.76 48.87
N ASN A 355 20.04 15.03 50.09
CA ASN A 355 20.50 16.13 50.97
C ASN A 355 22.01 16.10 51.32
N LYS A 356 22.80 15.22 50.69
CA LYS A 356 24.25 15.16 50.83
C LYS A 356 24.95 16.25 50.01
N PHE A 357 24.35 16.78 48.94
CA PHE A 357 25.00 17.78 48.09
C PHE A 357 23.99 18.79 47.50
N GLN A 358 24.48 20.01 47.24
CA GLN A 358 23.80 21.03 46.44
C GLN A 358 24.48 21.16 45.07
N VAL A 359 23.73 21.51 44.03
CA VAL A 359 24.29 21.86 42.71
C VAL A 359 24.74 23.32 42.76
N ARG A 360 26.06 23.56 42.80
CA ARG A 360 26.62 24.93 42.76
C ARG A 360 26.68 25.48 41.35
N ASP A 361 27.08 24.64 40.40
CA ASP A 361 27.13 24.99 38.98
C ASP A 361 26.76 23.77 38.13
N SER A 362 26.15 24.06 36.98
CA SER A 362 25.77 23.07 35.98
C SER A 362 25.89 23.67 34.59
N LYS A 363 26.63 22.99 33.70
CA LYS A 363 26.87 23.47 32.33
C LYS A 363 26.56 22.39 31.32
N ILE A 364 25.83 22.75 30.27
CA ILE A 364 25.64 21.87 29.12
C ILE A 364 26.89 21.92 28.24
N ASN A 365 27.49 20.77 27.99
CA ASN A 365 28.70 20.64 27.20
C ASN A 365 28.40 20.21 25.76
N GLU A 366 27.52 19.22 25.61
CA GLU A 366 27.20 18.64 24.30
C GLU A 366 25.72 18.32 24.22
N ILE A 367 25.14 18.57 23.05
CA ILE A 367 23.77 18.19 22.72
C ILE A 367 23.82 17.44 21.40
N THR A 368 23.37 16.19 21.42
CA THR A 368 23.15 15.38 20.23
C THR A 368 21.67 15.04 20.08
N SER A 369 21.31 14.38 18.99
CA SER A 369 19.96 13.83 18.82
C SER A 369 19.64 12.69 19.79
N GLN A 370 20.65 12.10 20.44
CA GLN A 370 20.49 10.94 21.32
C GLN A 370 20.70 11.28 22.80
N PHE A 371 21.53 12.26 23.13
CA PHE A 371 21.85 12.56 24.53
C PHE A 371 22.27 14.01 24.72
N ILE A 372 22.30 14.41 25.99
CA ILE A 372 22.87 15.68 26.45
C ILE A 372 23.92 15.37 27.50
N ASP A 373 25.15 15.81 27.26
CA ASP A 373 26.23 15.73 28.25
C ASP A 373 26.30 17.05 29.02
N MET A 374 26.31 16.96 30.35
CA MET A 374 26.37 18.11 31.25
C MET A 374 27.44 17.90 32.32
N ASN A 375 28.18 18.95 32.64
CA ASN A 375 29.04 18.98 33.80
C ASN A 375 28.26 19.50 35.01
N PHE A 376 28.48 18.88 36.16
CA PHE A 376 27.95 19.33 37.44
C PHE A 376 29.07 19.53 38.43
N HIS A 377 29.01 20.63 39.16
CA HIS A 377 29.77 20.85 40.37
C HIS A 377 28.82 20.75 41.56
N LEU A 378 29.00 19.68 42.33
CA LEU A 378 28.27 19.41 43.55
C LEU A 378 29.11 19.81 44.76
N ALA A 379 28.47 20.33 45.80
CA ALA A 379 29.16 20.66 47.05
C ALA A 379 28.24 20.52 48.27
N ASN A 380 28.85 20.24 49.41
CA ASN A 380 28.25 20.43 50.73
C ASN A 380 29.26 21.13 51.65
N ASN A 381 28.99 21.19 52.95
CA ASN A 381 29.85 21.90 53.90
C ASN A 381 31.24 21.26 54.09
N GLN A 382 31.45 20.02 53.62
CA GLN A 382 32.67 19.23 53.87
C GLN A 382 33.36 18.73 52.59
N TRP A 383 32.63 18.58 51.48
CA TRP A 383 33.10 17.89 50.28
C TRP A 383 32.59 18.58 49.01
N GLU A 384 33.41 18.50 47.97
CA GLU A 384 33.08 18.91 46.60
C GLU A 384 33.27 17.74 45.64
N GLU A 385 32.33 17.57 44.71
CA GLU A 385 32.34 16.50 43.72
C GLU A 385 32.01 17.08 42.34
N ASN A 386 32.87 16.80 41.36
CA ASN A 386 32.62 17.13 39.96
C ASN A 386 32.12 15.89 39.23
N LEU A 387 31.17 16.06 38.30
CA LEU A 387 30.57 14.98 37.55
C LEU A 387 30.40 15.37 36.09
N ILE A 388 30.59 14.40 35.20
CA ILE A 388 30.10 14.47 33.82
C ILE A 388 28.90 13.54 33.71
N VAL A 389 27.74 14.09 33.40
CA VAL A 389 26.48 13.35 33.32
C VAL A 389 25.99 13.30 31.88
N ARG A 390 25.83 12.09 31.35
CA ARG A 390 25.15 11.84 30.08
C ARG A 390 23.68 11.54 30.32
N PHE A 391 22.80 12.42 29.87
CA PHE A 391 21.37 12.18 29.84
C PHE A 391 20.94 11.67 28.48
N VAL A 392 20.60 10.39 28.40
CA VAL A 392 20.11 9.78 27.17
C VAL A 392 18.65 10.18 26.95
N ARG A 393 18.35 10.70 25.76
CA ARG A 393 17.06 11.26 25.34
C ARG A 393 16.60 10.68 24.00
N THR A 394 16.85 9.39 23.80
CA THR A 394 16.45 8.64 22.60
C THR A 394 15.43 7.57 22.95
N GLU A 395 14.68 7.16 21.92
CA GLU A 395 13.59 6.19 21.97
C GLU A 395 14.09 4.73 21.92
N GLN A 396 15.41 4.51 21.83
CA GLN A 396 16.00 3.17 21.80
C GLN A 396 15.68 2.36 23.06
N ASP A 397 15.29 1.08 22.86
CA ASP A 397 14.94 0.17 23.97
C ASP A 397 16.14 -0.48 24.64
N THR A 398 17.28 -0.54 23.94
CA THR A 398 18.53 -1.07 24.50
C THR A 398 19.75 -0.32 23.98
N PHE A 399 20.67 0.01 24.87
CA PHE A 399 21.91 0.72 24.56
C PHE A 399 23.12 -0.23 24.57
N GLY A 400 23.80 -0.32 23.43
CA GLY A 400 24.97 -1.18 23.22
C GLY A 400 26.30 -0.55 23.62
N GLU A 401 27.37 -1.32 23.49
CA GLU A 401 28.76 -0.94 23.76
C GLU A 401 29.18 0.38 23.08
N LEU A 402 28.84 0.51 21.79
CA LEU A 402 29.21 1.67 20.98
C LEU A 402 28.69 2.99 21.55
N PHE A 403 27.56 2.95 22.26
CA PHE A 403 26.94 4.14 22.86
C PHE A 403 27.73 4.69 24.05
N LEU A 404 28.50 3.85 24.74
CA LEU A 404 29.31 4.24 25.89
C LEU A 404 30.77 4.52 25.52
N LYS A 405 31.22 4.13 24.32
CA LYS A 405 32.64 4.17 23.94
C LYS A 405 33.23 5.58 24.02
N ASP A 406 32.54 6.57 23.46
CA ASP A 406 33.00 7.97 23.52
C ASP A 406 32.90 8.56 24.94
N PHE A 407 31.84 8.22 25.68
CA PHE A 407 31.66 8.63 27.06
C PHE A 407 32.80 8.12 27.94
N ILE A 408 33.19 6.85 27.78
CA ILE A 408 34.33 6.25 28.48
C ILE A 408 35.62 7.03 28.21
N SER A 409 35.89 7.40 26.96
CA SER A 409 37.07 8.21 26.62
C SER A 409 37.03 9.58 27.31
N LYS A 410 35.90 10.28 27.25
CA LYS A 410 35.71 11.58 27.93
C LYS A 410 35.99 11.50 29.43
N ILE A 411 35.45 10.48 30.10
CA ILE A 411 35.66 10.26 31.53
C ILE A 411 37.14 9.99 31.85
N LYS A 412 37.81 9.17 31.03
CA LYS A 412 39.24 8.86 31.20
C LYS A 412 40.12 10.10 31.04
N GLU A 413 39.84 10.95 30.06
CA GLU A 413 40.60 12.16 29.77
C GLU A 413 40.47 13.19 30.89
N ASN A 414 39.24 13.40 31.39
CA ASN A 414 38.97 14.38 32.43
C ASN A 414 39.33 13.87 33.84
N LYS A 415 39.44 12.54 34.04
CA LYS A 415 39.68 11.89 35.35
C LYS A 415 38.64 12.27 36.41
N ILE A 416 37.40 12.51 35.98
CA ILE A 416 36.25 12.88 36.82
C ILE A 416 35.21 11.75 36.75
N LYS A 417 34.38 11.60 37.79
CA LYS A 417 33.33 10.59 37.79
C LYS A 417 32.26 10.85 36.72
N GLY A 418 31.86 9.77 36.03
CA GLY A 418 30.83 9.76 35.01
C GLY A 418 29.52 9.16 35.51
N LEU A 419 28.40 9.70 35.05
CA LEU A 419 27.07 9.15 35.31
C LEU A 419 26.28 9.11 34.00
N CYS A 420 25.83 7.95 33.57
CA CYS A 420 24.99 7.82 32.36
C CYS A 420 23.56 7.42 32.76
N ILE A 421 22.61 8.31 32.44
CA ILE A 421 21.21 8.20 32.81
C ILE A 421 20.39 7.92 31.56
N ALA A 422 19.68 6.78 31.51
CA ALA A 422 18.96 6.33 30.34
C ALA A 422 17.52 5.88 30.63
N PRO A 423 16.58 6.13 29.70
CA PRO A 423 15.18 5.71 29.81
C PRO A 423 14.99 4.20 29.60
N SER A 424 16.03 3.51 29.11
CA SER A 424 16.03 2.08 28.82
C SER A 424 17.28 1.41 29.38
N LYS A 425 17.48 0.11 29.11
CA LYS A 425 18.57 -0.69 29.69
C LYS A 425 19.83 -0.66 28.79
N PHE A 426 21.01 -0.71 29.40
CA PHE A 426 22.25 -1.03 28.70
C PHE A 426 22.39 -2.56 28.55
N SER A 427 22.95 -2.99 27.43
CA SER A 427 23.29 -4.39 27.18
C SER A 427 24.30 -4.92 28.21
N LEU A 428 24.31 -6.23 28.45
CA LEU A 428 25.23 -6.83 29.42
C LEU A 428 26.70 -6.53 29.08
N LYS A 429 27.06 -6.56 27.79
CA LYS A 429 28.41 -6.21 27.36
C LYS A 429 28.76 -4.73 27.56
N ALA A 430 27.79 -3.83 27.35
CA ALA A 430 27.99 -2.40 27.65
C ALA A 430 28.24 -2.16 29.15
N LYS A 431 27.59 -2.94 30.03
CA LYS A 431 27.85 -2.90 31.48
C LYS A 431 29.25 -3.43 31.81
N GLN A 432 29.64 -4.56 31.22
CA GLN A 432 30.99 -5.11 31.38
C GLN A 432 32.09 -4.14 30.93
N MET A 433 31.85 -3.35 29.88
CA MET A 433 32.82 -2.35 29.41
C MET A 433 33.16 -1.26 30.44
N ILE A 434 32.24 -0.96 31.36
CA ILE A 434 32.43 0.07 32.38
C ILE A 434 32.76 -0.49 33.76
N GLU A 435 32.77 -1.81 33.93
CA GLU A 435 33.21 -2.44 35.18
C GLU A 435 34.64 -2.01 35.55
N GLY A 436 34.84 -1.64 36.81
CA GLY A 436 36.11 -1.11 37.32
C GLY A 436 36.45 0.32 36.87
N ARG A 437 35.54 1.02 36.18
CA ARG A 437 35.71 2.44 35.80
C ARG A 437 34.88 3.36 36.70
N LEU A 438 35.23 4.65 36.70
CA LEU A 438 34.49 5.69 37.42
C LEU A 438 33.19 6.08 36.69
N ILE A 439 32.36 5.12 36.30
CA ILE A 439 31.12 5.35 35.56
C ILE A 439 29.97 4.59 36.20
N ASP A 440 28.95 5.33 36.63
CA ASP A 440 27.70 4.77 37.15
C ASP A 440 26.59 4.82 36.08
N LEU A 441 25.64 3.87 36.14
CA LEU A 441 24.47 3.83 35.27
C LEU A 441 23.16 4.01 36.06
N VAL A 442 22.23 4.78 35.51
CA VAL A 442 20.84 4.87 35.97
C VAL A 442 19.93 4.50 34.81
N GLU A 443 19.22 3.39 34.92
CA GLU A 443 18.47 2.81 33.80
C GLU A 443 16.98 2.70 34.07
N GLY A 444 16.16 2.94 33.04
CA GLY A 444 14.76 2.53 32.93
C GLY A 444 13.91 2.78 34.17
N LYS A 445 13.62 1.72 34.93
CA LYS A 445 12.77 1.78 36.14
C LYS A 445 13.32 2.75 37.18
N LYS A 446 14.64 2.83 37.36
CA LYS A 446 15.25 3.74 38.34
C LYS A 446 15.08 5.20 37.93
N LEU A 447 15.30 5.52 36.65
CA LEU A 447 15.01 6.87 36.13
C LEU A 447 13.52 7.20 36.29
N THR A 448 12.64 6.28 35.93
CA THR A 448 11.18 6.47 36.07
C THR A 448 10.78 6.77 37.52
N GLN A 449 11.35 6.05 38.50
CA GLN A 449 11.11 6.31 39.92
C GLN A 449 11.62 7.67 40.38
N ILE A 450 12.75 8.13 39.84
CA ILE A 450 13.30 9.47 40.13
C ILE A 450 12.37 10.54 39.56
N LEU A 451 11.98 10.41 38.29
CA LEU A 451 11.10 11.37 37.61
C LEU A 451 9.74 11.49 38.29
N LYS A 452 9.18 10.40 38.84
CA LYS A 452 7.94 10.43 39.63
C LYS A 452 8.04 11.23 40.94
N LYS A 453 9.25 11.41 41.48
CA LYS A 453 9.50 12.17 42.71
C LYS A 453 9.84 13.64 42.44
N ILE A 454 9.92 14.04 41.17
CA ILE A 454 10.20 15.42 40.75
C ILE A 454 8.88 16.02 40.27
N ASN A 455 8.59 17.26 40.64
CA ASN A 455 7.46 18.00 40.08
C ASN A 455 7.79 18.46 38.66
N ILE A 456 7.82 17.51 37.73
CA ILE A 456 8.29 17.74 36.36
C ILE A 456 7.22 18.38 35.46
N SER A 457 5.96 18.37 35.88
CA SER A 457 4.85 19.01 35.17
C SER A 457 4.97 20.53 35.08
N LYS A 458 5.83 21.16 35.90
CA LYS A 458 6.13 22.60 35.77
C LYS A 458 6.97 22.95 34.52
N TYR A 459 7.38 21.95 33.75
CA TYR A 459 8.23 22.08 32.56
C TYR A 459 7.55 21.60 31.27
N THR A 460 6.24 21.31 31.32
CA THR A 460 5.41 21.00 30.15
C THR A 460 5.30 22.17 29.19
#